data_AF-S5DPZ7-F1
#
_entry.id   AF-S5DPZ7-F1
#
_cell.length_a   1.000
_cell.length_b   1.000
_cell.length_c   1.000
_cell.angle_alpha   90.00
_cell.angle_beta   90.00
_cell.angle_gamma   90.00
#
_symmetry.space_group_name_H-M   'P 1'
#
loop_
_entity.id
_entity.type
_entity.pdbx_description
1 polymer ?
#
loop_
_entity_poly.entity_id
_entity_poly.type
_entity_poly.pdbx_seq_one_letter_code
_entity_poly.pdbx_strand_id
1 'polypeptide(L)'
;MKKFIIFLLLLSMCGDTSTSEVESIPESNEIIEDSSTTEQDSNIPPLPTVSFDIIEIYETKLVTELCRDATEIDSTTEACLRQYRDNLEFVFSYAEDLRVYMDDLNDYFANYPSAFTEEFRNLFAFVNEKFSTVPQNYGIVASKYQQRFGNSSSPSTTLSTTIPTSENYLDYRDVKIFRASTISDQHIEILTKYIQFTEQLLFIDARVKRENLYPILVVQLDSENYASAVALEEEYCQYLNQEYPATFNNTRCNPQYQDKKADGSIGLFTDGGRVSGSSISGTPSDRECCYLFISGSFDLSWDRRSQAYVTIHEMYHIFQISNVVDFDYDLQQKITGKRIGSDNRDKPFWMEGYATYFSHLYYSRDINDFSHLENEMYGGMFSCYCGDNQPTIKERYLNGPELYNVTWESDWAVGYQVGAWFIAYLTNIHGEQTMYDFWINSQSGILFPENFQNTFGKDYVTYEKEFRNFILISSEDELMSILPSS
;
A
#
# COMPACT_ATOMS: atom_id res chain seq x y z
N MET A 1 -7.59 -38.58 20.86
CA MET A 1 -7.86 -37.24 21.41
C MET A 1 -7.77 -36.26 20.26
N LYS A 2 -8.92 -35.78 19.78
CA LYS A 2 -9.03 -34.91 18.59
C LYS A 2 -8.77 -33.47 19.03
N LYS A 3 -7.72 -32.84 18.48
CA LYS A 3 -7.47 -31.40 18.61
C LYS A 3 -7.99 -30.72 17.35
N PHE A 4 -8.85 -29.72 17.54
CA PHE A 4 -9.40 -28.87 16.49
C PHE A 4 -8.30 -27.94 15.97
N ILE A 5 -8.14 -27.91 14.65
CA ILE A 5 -7.29 -26.97 13.90
C ILE A 5 -8.25 -25.92 13.36
N ILE A 6 -8.05 -24.66 13.74
CA ILE A 6 -8.82 -23.51 13.24
C ILE A 6 -8.06 -22.98 12.02
N PHE A 7 -8.74 -22.99 10.88
CA PHE A 7 -8.30 -22.48 9.58
C PHE A 7 -8.31 -20.94 9.58
N LEU A 8 -7.22 -20.31 9.14
CA LEU A 8 -7.26 -18.96 8.57
C LEU A 8 -7.52 -19.13 7.07
N LEU A 9 -8.66 -18.65 6.60
CA LEU A 9 -9.02 -18.55 5.18
C LEU A 9 -8.73 -17.11 4.75
N LEU A 10 -7.66 -16.90 3.98
CA LEU A 10 -7.40 -15.65 3.27
C LEU A 10 -7.86 -15.84 1.82
N LEU A 11 -9.11 -15.51 1.54
CA LEU A 11 -9.62 -15.49 0.17
C LEU A 11 -9.13 -14.23 -0.54
N SER A 12 -8.07 -14.35 -1.35
CA SER A 12 -7.85 -13.44 -2.48
C SER A 12 -8.55 -14.03 -3.71
N MET A 13 -9.67 -13.44 -4.13
CA MET A 13 -10.29 -13.77 -5.42
C MET A 13 -10.87 -12.54 -6.11
N CYS A 14 -10.12 -12.00 -7.08
CA CYS A 14 -10.63 -11.26 -8.24
C CYS A 14 -10.06 -11.91 -9.52
N GLY A 15 -10.87 -12.02 -10.58
CA GLY A 15 -10.59 -12.68 -11.88
C GLY A 15 -10.73 -14.20 -11.81
N ASP A 16 -11.49 -14.93 -12.63
CA ASP A 16 -11.80 -14.67 -14.02
C ASP A 16 -13.01 -15.51 -14.48
N THR A 17 -13.55 -15.04 -15.59
CA THR A 17 -14.58 -15.60 -16.46
C THR A 17 -14.38 -17.05 -16.89
N SER A 18 -15.49 -17.77 -17.11
CA SER A 18 -15.54 -18.82 -18.16
C SER A 18 -16.95 -19.01 -18.72
N THR A 19 -17.02 -18.86 -20.04
CA THR A 19 -18.02 -19.35 -21.01
C THR A 19 -18.37 -20.84 -20.78
N SER A 20 -19.51 -21.39 -21.18
CA SER A 20 -20.15 -21.39 -22.50
C SER A 20 -21.51 -22.10 -22.43
N GLU A 21 -22.48 -21.69 -23.24
CA GLU A 21 -23.35 -22.67 -23.92
C GLU A 21 -23.80 -22.11 -25.28
N VAL A 22 -23.66 -22.96 -26.28
CA VAL A 22 -23.88 -22.72 -27.70
C VAL A 22 -25.33 -23.09 -28.02
N GLU A 23 -26.07 -22.19 -28.67
CA GLU A 23 -27.21 -22.60 -29.49
C GLU A 23 -27.23 -21.81 -30.81
N SER A 24 -27.35 -22.58 -31.89
CA SER A 24 -27.37 -22.21 -33.31
C SER A 24 -28.75 -21.74 -33.78
N ILE A 25 -28.85 -20.91 -34.84
CA ILE A 25 -29.39 -21.21 -36.21
C ILE A 25 -29.56 -19.87 -37.03
N PRO A 26 -29.57 -19.88 -38.39
CA PRO A 26 -28.95 -18.84 -39.24
C PRO A 26 -29.88 -18.04 -40.19
N GLU A 27 -29.24 -17.22 -41.07
CA GLU A 27 -29.71 -16.56 -42.32
C GLU A 27 -30.69 -15.36 -42.14
N SER A 28 -30.67 -14.24 -42.88
CA SER A 28 -30.22 -13.90 -44.24
C SER A 28 -30.16 -12.37 -44.43
N ASN A 29 -29.43 -11.94 -45.47
CA ASN A 29 -29.27 -10.58 -46.01
C ASN A 29 -30.55 -9.72 -46.13
N GLU A 30 -30.42 -8.41 -45.88
CA GLU A 30 -30.96 -7.39 -46.79
C GLU A 30 -30.24 -6.04 -46.65
N ILE A 31 -29.84 -5.48 -47.78
CA ILE A 31 -29.30 -4.13 -47.96
C ILE A 31 -30.49 -3.21 -48.24
N ILE A 32 -30.66 -2.15 -47.46
CA ILE A 32 -31.44 -0.98 -47.87
C ILE A 32 -30.58 0.26 -47.57
N GLU A 33 -30.03 0.85 -48.63
CA GLU A 33 -29.69 2.27 -48.67
C GLU A 33 -31.00 3.06 -48.60
N ASP A 34 -31.11 3.99 -47.64
CA ASP A 34 -31.89 5.20 -47.88
C ASP A 34 -31.16 6.42 -47.32
N SER A 35 -31.14 7.44 -48.15
CA SER A 35 -30.48 8.71 -47.97
C SER A 35 -31.46 9.67 -47.32
N SER A 36 -31.10 10.36 -46.25
CA SER A 36 -31.38 11.79 -46.11
C SER A 36 -30.90 12.38 -44.78
N THR A 37 -30.26 13.54 -44.91
CA THR A 37 -30.29 14.69 -44.00
C THR A 37 -29.69 14.55 -42.60
N THR A 38 -28.55 15.22 -42.46
CA THR A 38 -28.04 15.88 -41.25
C THR A 38 -29.14 16.39 -40.32
N GLU A 39 -29.42 15.65 -39.25
CA GLU A 39 -29.89 16.21 -38.00
C GLU A 39 -28.69 16.33 -37.06
N GLN A 40 -28.40 17.56 -36.67
CA GLN A 40 -27.40 17.89 -35.67
C GLN A 40 -27.93 17.37 -34.33
N ASP A 41 -27.35 16.27 -33.86
CA ASP A 41 -27.73 15.57 -32.64
C ASP A 41 -27.62 16.52 -31.44
N SER A 42 -28.77 16.94 -30.93
CA SER A 42 -28.90 17.99 -29.91
C SER A 42 -28.79 17.46 -28.48
N ASN A 43 -28.26 16.24 -28.31
CA ASN A 43 -28.18 15.53 -27.03
C ASN A 43 -26.78 15.11 -26.59
N ILE A 44 -25.72 15.56 -27.27
CA ILE A 44 -24.34 15.30 -26.84
C ILE A 44 -23.93 16.36 -25.78
N PRO A 45 -23.55 15.98 -24.55
CA PRO A 45 -23.06 16.91 -23.54
C PRO A 45 -21.78 17.60 -24.01
N PRO A 46 -21.42 18.79 -23.49
CA PRO A 46 -20.18 19.44 -23.87
C PRO A 46 -18.97 18.58 -23.51
N LEU A 47 -17.92 18.61 -24.35
CA LEU A 47 -16.65 17.94 -24.07
C LEU A 47 -16.06 18.45 -22.75
N PRO A 48 -15.41 17.56 -21.95
CA PRO A 48 -14.57 17.97 -20.85
C PRO A 48 -13.53 19.01 -21.31
N THR A 49 -13.25 19.99 -20.48
CA THR A 49 -12.26 21.05 -20.77
C THR A 49 -11.27 21.18 -19.63
N VAL A 50 -10.07 21.61 -19.98
CA VAL A 50 -8.99 21.90 -19.04
C VAL A 50 -8.37 23.27 -19.38
N SER A 51 -7.74 23.92 -18.40
CA SER A 51 -7.22 25.29 -18.53
C SER A 51 -5.77 25.38 -19.05
N PHE A 52 -5.16 24.25 -19.42
CA PHE A 52 -3.78 24.17 -19.93
C PHE A 52 -3.67 23.27 -21.15
N ASP A 53 -2.64 23.49 -21.97
CA ASP A 53 -2.23 22.59 -23.04
C ASP A 53 -0.94 21.87 -22.62
N ILE A 54 -1.07 20.60 -22.25
CA ILE A 54 0.07 19.84 -21.73
C ILE A 54 1.14 19.55 -22.80
N ILE A 55 0.72 19.45 -24.06
CA ILE A 55 1.63 19.21 -25.19
C ILE A 55 2.46 20.48 -25.39
N GLU A 56 1.82 21.64 -25.41
CA GLU A 56 2.51 22.94 -25.52
C GLU A 56 3.46 23.16 -24.33
N ILE A 57 3.02 22.88 -23.11
CA ILE A 57 3.83 23.02 -21.90
C ILE A 57 5.07 22.12 -21.97
N TYR A 58 4.91 20.85 -22.36
CA TYR A 58 6.01 19.91 -22.50
C TYR A 58 6.99 20.34 -23.60
N GLU A 59 6.50 20.65 -24.81
CA GLU A 59 7.35 21.05 -25.94
C GLU A 59 8.07 22.37 -25.66
N THR A 60 7.46 23.27 -24.90
CA THR A 60 8.10 24.50 -24.44
C THR A 60 9.20 24.19 -23.42
N LYS A 61 8.88 23.48 -22.33
CA LYS A 61 9.78 23.31 -21.18
C LYS A 61 10.88 22.28 -21.39
N LEU A 62 10.57 21.18 -22.07
CA LEU A 62 11.46 20.02 -22.17
C LEU A 62 12.07 19.84 -23.56
N VAL A 63 11.63 20.62 -24.55
CA VAL A 63 12.20 20.59 -25.91
C VAL A 63 12.80 21.93 -26.31
N THR A 64 12.08 23.04 -26.13
CA THR A 64 12.48 24.35 -26.65
C THR A 64 13.35 25.16 -25.69
N GLU A 65 12.94 25.30 -24.43
CA GLU A 65 13.63 26.12 -23.41
C GLU A 65 14.81 25.39 -22.74
N LEU A 66 14.88 24.06 -22.91
CA LEU A 66 15.88 23.24 -22.25
C LEU A 66 17.28 23.49 -22.84
N CYS A 67 18.29 23.62 -21.97
CA CYS A 67 19.68 23.64 -22.43
C CYS A 67 19.97 22.48 -23.39
N ARG A 68 20.78 22.74 -24.44
CA ARG A 68 21.08 21.74 -25.47
C ARG A 68 21.77 20.48 -24.93
N ASP A 69 22.55 20.62 -23.86
CA ASP A 69 23.27 19.54 -23.20
C ASP A 69 22.60 19.08 -21.89
N ALA A 70 21.41 19.58 -21.53
CA ALA A 70 20.82 19.30 -20.22
C ALA A 70 20.53 17.81 -19.96
N THR A 71 20.26 17.05 -21.04
CA THR A 71 20.03 15.60 -20.98
C THR A 71 21.32 14.79 -20.77
N GLU A 72 22.51 15.40 -20.93
CA GLU A 72 23.79 14.80 -20.56
C GLU A 72 24.03 14.95 -19.04
N ILE A 73 23.17 14.31 -18.24
CA ILE A 73 23.05 14.55 -16.79
C ILE A 73 24.33 14.32 -15.98
N ASP A 74 25.29 13.54 -16.52
CA ASP A 74 26.60 13.25 -15.93
C ASP A 74 27.63 14.37 -16.17
N SER A 75 27.52 15.09 -17.28
CA SER A 75 28.55 16.01 -17.79
C SER A 75 28.09 17.46 -17.93
N THR A 76 26.79 17.72 -18.05
CA THR A 76 26.26 19.08 -18.25
C THR A 76 26.56 20.02 -17.08
N THR A 77 26.42 21.32 -17.30
CA THR A 77 26.67 22.36 -16.28
C THR A 77 25.63 22.34 -15.16
N GLU A 78 25.98 22.88 -13.99
CA GLU A 78 25.04 23.03 -12.86
C GLU A 78 23.78 23.80 -13.25
N ALA A 79 23.93 24.90 -13.99
CA ALA A 79 22.82 25.74 -14.43
C ALA A 79 21.86 24.96 -15.35
N CYS A 80 22.39 24.17 -16.28
CA CYS A 80 21.58 23.38 -17.21
C CYS A 80 20.94 22.16 -16.53
N LEU A 81 21.63 21.48 -15.61
CA LEU A 81 21.04 20.38 -14.85
C LEU A 81 19.94 20.86 -13.90
N ARG A 82 20.14 22.03 -13.28
CA ARG A 82 19.13 22.69 -12.45
C ARG A 82 17.90 23.07 -13.28
N GLN A 83 18.12 23.70 -14.43
CA GLN A 83 17.03 24.07 -15.35
C GLN A 83 16.25 22.83 -15.81
N TYR A 84 16.94 21.73 -16.11
CA TYR A 84 16.26 20.50 -16.51
C TYR A 84 15.39 19.93 -15.39
N ARG A 85 15.93 19.88 -14.16
CA ARG A 85 15.17 19.48 -12.97
C ARG A 85 13.93 20.35 -12.78
N ASP A 86 14.09 21.67 -12.79
CA ASP A 86 13.02 22.63 -12.50
C ASP A 86 11.95 22.61 -13.61
N ASN A 87 12.36 22.43 -14.88
CA ASN A 87 11.43 22.29 -16.00
C ASN A 87 10.66 20.96 -15.91
N LEU A 88 11.31 19.87 -15.50
CA LEU A 88 10.64 18.58 -15.27
C LEU A 88 9.65 18.67 -14.11
N GLU A 89 10.00 19.34 -13.02
CA GLU A 89 9.11 19.63 -11.88
C GLU A 89 7.89 20.45 -12.32
N PHE A 90 8.12 21.50 -13.12
CA PHE A 90 7.05 22.35 -13.65
C PHE A 90 6.10 21.60 -14.58
N VAL A 91 6.61 20.74 -15.46
CA VAL A 91 5.73 19.91 -16.32
C VAL A 91 5.00 18.87 -15.47
N PHE A 92 5.69 18.29 -14.49
CA PHE A 92 5.11 17.29 -13.58
C PHE A 92 4.02 17.86 -12.68
N SER A 93 4.05 19.16 -12.34
CA SER A 93 3.00 19.77 -11.51
C SER A 93 1.61 19.75 -12.13
N TYR A 94 1.49 19.50 -13.44
CA TYR A 94 0.21 19.33 -14.14
C TYR A 94 -0.29 17.88 -14.16
N ALA A 95 0.43 16.92 -13.56
CA ALA A 95 0.12 15.51 -13.69
C ALA A 95 -1.26 15.14 -13.13
N GLU A 96 -1.68 15.74 -12.02
CA GLU A 96 -2.97 15.43 -11.41
C GLU A 96 -4.14 16.02 -12.20
N ASP A 97 -4.07 17.30 -12.58
CA ASP A 97 -5.11 17.91 -13.41
C ASP A 97 -5.20 17.22 -14.79
N LEU A 98 -4.05 16.75 -15.32
CA LEU A 98 -4.02 15.98 -16.57
C LEU A 98 -4.67 14.61 -16.39
N ARG A 99 -4.40 13.92 -15.28
CA ARG A 99 -5.01 12.62 -14.98
C ARG A 99 -6.53 12.74 -14.92
N VAL A 100 -7.05 13.69 -14.15
CA VAL A 100 -8.49 13.96 -14.04
C VAL A 100 -9.09 14.26 -15.42
N TYR A 101 -8.43 15.12 -16.21
CA TYR A 101 -8.89 15.44 -17.55
C TYR A 101 -8.92 14.22 -18.48
N MET A 102 -7.92 13.34 -18.40
CA MET A 102 -7.87 12.11 -19.20
C MET A 102 -8.92 11.09 -18.79
N ASP A 103 -9.22 10.99 -17.49
CA ASP A 103 -10.29 10.13 -16.96
C ASP A 103 -11.67 10.64 -17.42
N ASP A 104 -11.93 11.94 -17.30
CA ASP A 104 -13.16 12.57 -17.81
C ASP A 104 -13.34 12.35 -19.32
N LEU A 105 -12.26 12.46 -20.10
CA LEU A 105 -12.27 12.19 -21.54
C LEU A 105 -12.54 10.71 -21.84
N ASN A 106 -11.93 9.78 -21.10
CA ASN A 106 -12.17 8.34 -21.25
C ASN A 106 -13.64 7.99 -21.02
N ASP A 107 -14.22 8.48 -19.92
CA ASP A 107 -15.62 8.27 -19.58
C ASP A 107 -16.56 8.91 -20.62
N TYR A 108 -16.21 10.10 -21.10
CA TYR A 108 -16.96 10.77 -22.16
C TYR A 108 -16.94 9.97 -23.47
N PHE A 109 -15.77 9.50 -23.93
CA PHE A 109 -15.66 8.77 -25.20
C PHE A 109 -16.18 7.33 -25.13
N ALA A 110 -16.29 6.74 -23.94
CA ALA A 110 -17.02 5.48 -23.75
C ALA A 110 -18.51 5.62 -24.11
N ASN A 111 -19.10 6.79 -23.81
CA ASN A 111 -20.50 7.09 -24.08
C ASN A 111 -20.72 7.76 -25.45
N TYR A 112 -19.72 8.49 -25.96
CA TYR A 112 -19.79 9.23 -27.23
C TYR A 112 -18.57 8.96 -28.14
N PRO A 113 -18.39 7.73 -28.68
CA PRO A 113 -17.19 7.39 -29.44
C PRO A 113 -16.97 8.21 -30.72
N SER A 114 -18.05 8.73 -31.33
CA SER A 114 -17.98 9.58 -32.53
C SER A 114 -17.34 10.94 -32.28
N ALA A 115 -17.23 11.36 -31.01
CA ALA A 115 -16.56 12.59 -30.61
C ALA A 115 -15.03 12.43 -30.48
N PHE A 116 -14.49 11.21 -30.59
CA PHE A 116 -13.05 10.94 -30.51
C PHE A 116 -12.34 11.36 -31.81
N THR A 117 -11.77 12.57 -31.80
CA THR A 117 -11.07 13.15 -32.95
C THR A 117 -9.59 12.75 -32.99
N GLU A 118 -8.91 13.10 -34.09
CA GLU A 118 -7.46 12.90 -34.23
C GLU A 118 -6.65 13.75 -33.23
N GLU A 119 -7.18 14.90 -32.81
CA GLU A 119 -6.58 15.74 -31.77
C GLU A 119 -6.49 14.98 -30.44
N PHE A 120 -7.58 14.31 -30.04
CA PHE A 120 -7.57 13.47 -28.84
C PHE A 120 -6.71 12.22 -29.02
N ARG A 121 -6.66 11.62 -30.21
CA ARG A 121 -5.71 10.52 -30.48
C ARG A 121 -4.27 10.96 -30.21
N ASN A 122 -3.90 12.16 -30.66
CA ASN A 122 -2.57 12.72 -30.45
C ASN A 122 -2.31 13.04 -28.97
N LEU A 123 -3.30 13.58 -28.26
CA LEU A 123 -3.20 13.83 -26.81
C LEU A 123 -2.98 12.52 -26.04
N PHE A 124 -3.79 11.50 -26.30
CA PHE A 124 -3.67 10.19 -25.64
C PHE A 124 -2.31 9.52 -25.94
N ALA A 125 -1.86 9.56 -27.20
CA ALA A 125 -0.53 9.05 -27.56
C ALA A 125 0.58 9.84 -26.84
N PHE A 126 0.48 11.17 -26.81
CA PHE A 126 1.43 12.03 -26.11
C PHE A 126 1.52 11.71 -24.62
N VAL A 127 0.38 11.56 -23.93
CA VAL A 127 0.34 11.26 -22.50
C VAL A 127 1.01 9.92 -22.21
N ASN A 128 0.68 8.89 -23.02
CA ASN A 128 1.19 7.54 -22.83
C ASN A 128 2.68 7.40 -23.19
N GLU A 129 3.15 8.07 -24.24
CA GLU A 129 4.49 7.86 -24.79
C GLU A 129 5.52 8.88 -24.28
N LYS A 130 5.12 10.14 -24.07
CA LYS A 130 6.04 11.22 -23.68
C LYS A 130 5.83 11.63 -22.23
N PHE A 131 4.61 12.04 -21.85
CA PHE A 131 4.35 12.59 -20.52
C PHE A 131 4.59 11.58 -19.40
N SER A 132 4.25 10.31 -19.62
CA SER A 132 4.48 9.19 -18.69
C SER A 132 5.94 9.06 -18.21
N THR A 133 6.91 9.55 -19.00
CA THR A 133 8.34 9.52 -18.66
C THR A 133 8.80 10.69 -17.77
N VAL A 134 8.02 11.77 -17.70
CA VAL A 134 8.37 13.01 -16.98
C VAL A 134 8.65 12.76 -15.49
N PRO A 135 7.83 12.00 -14.73
CA PRO A 135 8.09 11.78 -13.30
C PRO A 135 9.38 11.00 -13.04
N GLN A 136 9.67 9.98 -13.86
CA GLN A 136 10.91 9.21 -13.76
C GLN A 136 12.12 10.09 -14.09
N ASN A 137 12.06 10.87 -15.17
CA ASN A 137 13.11 11.79 -15.57
C ASN A 137 13.36 12.85 -14.48
N TYR A 138 12.30 13.39 -13.87
CA TYR A 138 12.41 14.31 -12.75
C TYR A 138 13.21 13.69 -11.60
N GLY A 139 12.85 12.49 -11.15
CA GLY A 139 13.54 11.79 -10.06
C GLY A 139 15.02 11.52 -10.35
N ILE A 140 15.35 11.09 -11.58
CA ILE A 140 16.73 10.85 -12.01
C ILE A 140 17.53 12.16 -11.98
N VAL A 141 16.99 13.22 -12.60
CA VAL A 141 17.67 14.51 -12.74
C VAL A 141 17.81 15.21 -11.38
N ALA A 142 16.80 15.17 -10.52
CA ALA A 142 16.84 15.73 -9.17
C ALA A 142 17.91 15.04 -8.29
N SER A 143 17.95 13.71 -8.32
CA SER A 143 18.97 12.92 -7.60
C SER A 143 20.37 13.24 -8.10
N LYS A 144 20.53 13.34 -9.42
CA LYS A 144 21.81 13.67 -10.06
C LYS A 144 22.28 15.08 -9.72
N TYR A 145 21.34 16.02 -9.71
CA TYR A 145 21.60 17.39 -9.32
C TYR A 145 22.10 17.48 -7.88
N GLN A 146 21.45 16.80 -6.95
CA GLN A 146 21.88 16.74 -5.55
C GLN A 146 23.25 16.08 -5.38
N GLN A 147 23.50 14.98 -6.10
CA GLN A 147 24.79 14.30 -6.10
C GLN A 147 25.94 15.21 -6.56
N ARG A 148 25.73 15.98 -7.64
CA ARG A 148 26.78 16.76 -8.30
C ARG A 148 26.99 18.15 -7.66
N PHE A 149 25.92 18.78 -7.17
CA PHE A 149 25.93 20.21 -6.81
C PHE A 149 25.29 20.52 -5.44
N GLY A 150 24.76 19.52 -4.73
CA GLY A 150 24.10 19.69 -3.43
C GLY A 150 24.99 20.13 -2.27
N ASN A 151 26.31 20.25 -2.48
CA ASN A 151 27.29 20.65 -1.46
C ASN A 151 28.00 21.96 -1.84
N SER A 152 27.40 23.10 -1.49
CA SER A 152 28.09 24.39 -1.52
C SER A 152 27.71 25.32 -0.36
N SER A 153 28.27 25.04 0.82
CA SER A 153 28.93 26.03 1.70
C SER A 153 29.69 25.33 2.85
N SER A 154 30.98 25.67 2.96
CA SER A 154 32.09 25.05 3.72
C SER A 154 32.19 25.54 5.19
N PRO A 155 33.17 25.11 6.04
CA PRO A 155 34.14 24.01 5.89
C PRO A 155 34.31 23.11 7.13
N SER A 156 34.75 21.86 6.95
CA SER A 156 35.82 21.32 7.80
C SER A 156 36.62 20.27 7.03
N THR A 157 37.93 20.34 7.24
CA THR A 157 38.99 19.78 6.41
C THR A 157 39.17 18.28 6.63
N THR A 158 39.06 17.56 5.53
CA THR A 158 39.62 16.27 5.12
C THR A 158 40.46 15.46 6.13
N LEU A 159 40.06 14.21 6.34
CA LEU A 159 40.99 13.08 6.38
C LEU A 159 40.40 11.88 5.64
N SER A 160 41.14 11.44 4.63
CA SER A 160 40.95 10.16 3.95
C SER A 160 41.13 9.03 4.96
N THR A 161 40.11 8.20 5.13
CA THR A 161 40.28 6.87 5.73
C THR A 161 39.29 5.91 5.08
N THR A 162 39.85 4.94 4.36
CA THR A 162 39.51 3.52 4.41
C THR A 162 38.27 3.18 5.23
N ILE A 163 37.30 2.53 4.59
CA ILE A 163 36.05 1.98 5.15
C ILE A 163 36.30 1.48 6.59
N PRO A 164 35.81 2.21 7.61
CA PRO A 164 35.77 1.71 8.96
C PRO A 164 34.52 0.83 9.09
N THR A 165 34.73 -0.40 9.55
CA THR A 165 33.72 -1.24 10.15
C THR A 165 32.99 -0.47 11.26
N SER A 166 31.70 -0.27 11.04
CA SER A 166 30.57 -0.13 11.98
C SER A 166 30.80 0.43 13.40
N GLU A 167 30.05 1.51 13.69
CA GLU A 167 29.52 1.82 15.03
C GLU A 167 28.01 2.19 14.98
N ASN A 168 27.25 1.68 14.00
CA ASN A 168 25.87 2.12 13.77
C ASN A 168 24.83 1.13 14.32
N TYR A 169 23.90 1.66 15.12
CA TYR A 169 22.90 0.97 15.94
C TYR A 169 21.84 0.12 15.18
N LEU A 170 21.96 0.01 13.85
CA LEU A 170 21.13 -0.85 12.98
C LEU A 170 21.78 -2.21 12.63
N ASP A 171 23.02 -2.46 13.07
CA ASP A 171 23.76 -3.72 12.80
C ASP A 171 23.21 -4.99 13.46
N TYR A 172 22.07 -4.91 14.17
CA TYR A 172 21.41 -6.05 14.79
C TYR A 172 20.16 -6.56 14.04
N ARG A 173 19.79 -5.96 12.90
CA ARG A 173 18.65 -6.45 12.08
C ARG A 173 19.11 -6.88 10.69
N ASP A 174 19.33 -8.18 10.54
CA ASP A 174 19.48 -8.81 9.22
C ASP A 174 18.12 -8.83 8.52
N VAL A 175 17.84 -7.80 7.71
CA VAL A 175 16.73 -7.87 6.74
C VAL A 175 17.22 -8.69 5.55
N LYS A 176 16.72 -9.92 5.43
CA LYS A 176 17.04 -10.81 4.31
C LYS A 176 15.89 -10.80 3.32
N ILE A 177 16.16 -10.33 2.11
CA ILE A 177 15.18 -10.31 1.01
C ILE A 177 15.39 -11.53 0.10
N PHE A 178 14.33 -12.31 -0.08
CA PHE A 178 14.16 -13.30 -1.14
C PHE A 178 13.32 -12.67 -2.24
N ARG A 179 13.73 -12.82 -3.50
CA ARG A 179 13.13 -12.11 -4.62
C ARG A 179 12.76 -13.08 -5.72
N ALA A 180 11.51 -13.02 -6.18
CA ALA A 180 11.10 -13.75 -7.37
C ALA A 180 11.91 -13.29 -8.58
N SER A 181 12.40 -14.23 -9.39
CA SER A 181 13.33 -13.95 -10.49
C SER A 181 12.78 -12.99 -11.56
N THR A 182 11.46 -12.82 -11.62
CA THR A 182 10.75 -11.92 -12.53
C THR A 182 10.56 -10.50 -12.00
N ILE A 183 10.81 -10.27 -10.71
CA ILE A 183 10.71 -8.95 -10.10
C ILE A 183 11.89 -8.08 -10.52
N SER A 184 11.64 -6.78 -10.76
CA SER A 184 12.67 -5.80 -11.13
C SER A 184 13.42 -5.23 -9.92
N ASP A 185 14.60 -4.65 -10.15
CA ASP A 185 15.38 -4.01 -9.08
C ASP A 185 14.60 -2.86 -8.43
N GLN A 186 13.79 -2.14 -9.22
CA GLN A 186 12.97 -1.03 -8.76
C GLN A 186 11.95 -1.44 -7.67
N HIS A 187 11.36 -2.64 -7.75
CA HIS A 187 10.48 -3.13 -6.69
C HIS A 187 11.25 -3.27 -5.37
N ILE A 188 12.46 -3.83 -5.44
CA ILE A 188 13.32 -4.04 -4.28
C ILE A 188 13.80 -2.72 -3.70
N GLU A 189 14.12 -1.73 -4.54
CA GLU A 189 14.49 -0.39 -4.09
C GLU A 189 13.35 0.28 -3.32
N ILE A 190 12.11 0.22 -3.83
CA ILE A 190 10.93 0.77 -3.16
C ILE A 190 10.68 0.04 -1.83
N LEU A 191 10.63 -1.29 -1.86
CA LEU A 191 10.46 -2.13 -0.67
C LEU A 191 11.52 -1.80 0.39
N THR A 192 12.79 -1.75 0.00
CA THR A 192 13.91 -1.46 0.91
C THR A 192 13.81 -0.05 1.48
N LYS A 193 13.49 0.95 0.65
CA LYS A 193 13.28 2.33 1.10
C LYS A 193 12.22 2.38 2.19
N TYR A 194 11.05 1.77 1.97
CA TYR A 194 9.94 1.89 2.91
C TYR A 194 10.09 1.01 4.15
N ILE A 195 10.81 -0.12 4.08
CA ILE A 195 11.28 -0.82 5.29
C ILE A 195 12.12 0.14 6.14
N GLN A 196 13.20 0.70 5.58
CA GLN A 196 14.11 1.58 6.31
C GLN A 196 13.41 2.83 6.86
N PHE A 197 12.51 3.42 6.07
CA PHE A 197 11.71 4.56 6.49
C PHE A 197 10.83 4.23 7.70
N THR A 198 10.08 3.11 7.65
CA THR A 198 9.24 2.71 8.79
C THR A 198 10.07 2.34 10.02
N GLU A 199 11.24 1.72 9.85
CA GLU A 199 12.16 1.48 10.96
C GLU A 199 12.61 2.78 11.63
N GLN A 200 12.92 3.82 10.84
CA GLN A 200 13.31 5.13 11.34
C GLN A 200 12.18 5.86 12.06
N LEU A 201 10.92 5.61 11.67
CA LEU A 201 9.76 6.19 12.34
C LEU A 201 9.42 5.49 13.65
N LEU A 202 9.32 4.16 13.62
CA LEU A 202 8.69 3.40 14.70
C LEU A 202 9.68 2.76 15.66
N PHE A 203 10.88 2.37 15.19
CA PHE A 203 11.78 1.52 15.97
C PHE A 203 12.89 2.28 16.69
N ILE A 204 12.99 3.60 16.48
CA ILE A 204 13.99 4.43 17.15
C ILE A 204 13.58 4.86 18.56
N ASP A 205 12.28 4.81 18.88
CA ASP A 205 11.77 5.18 20.20
C ASP A 205 12.44 4.30 21.28
N ALA A 206 13.02 4.95 22.30
CA ALA A 206 13.77 4.28 23.34
C ALA A 206 12.93 3.33 24.21
N ARG A 207 11.60 3.42 24.15
CA ARG A 207 10.65 2.58 24.87
C ARG A 207 10.29 1.30 24.13
N VAL A 208 10.64 1.17 22.85
CA VAL A 208 10.45 -0.07 22.10
C VAL A 208 11.37 -1.15 22.67
N LYS A 209 10.83 -2.36 22.87
CA LYS A 209 11.62 -3.56 23.21
C LYS A 209 12.44 -3.99 22.02
N ARG A 210 13.69 -3.54 21.97
CA ARG A 210 14.61 -3.76 20.85
C ARG A 210 14.92 -5.24 20.66
N GLU A 211 14.96 -6.00 21.76
CA GLU A 211 15.10 -7.45 21.79
C GLU A 211 13.97 -8.19 21.05
N ASN A 212 12.81 -7.55 20.89
CA ASN A 212 11.61 -8.16 20.29
C ASN A 212 11.42 -7.82 18.82
N LEU A 213 12.36 -7.09 18.21
CA LEU A 213 12.24 -6.72 16.80
C LEU A 213 12.70 -7.84 15.86
N TYR A 214 13.54 -8.78 16.33
CA TYR A 214 14.07 -9.95 15.61
C TYR A 214 14.58 -9.64 14.16
N PRO A 215 15.20 -10.59 13.45
CA PRO A 215 15.45 -10.39 12.03
C PRO A 215 14.16 -10.46 11.22
N ILE A 216 14.15 -9.85 10.02
CA ILE A 216 13.01 -9.81 9.12
C ILE A 216 13.38 -10.54 7.83
N LEU A 217 12.68 -11.64 7.56
CA LEU A 217 12.79 -12.36 6.30
C LEU A 217 11.69 -11.85 5.39
N VAL A 218 12.08 -11.14 4.33
CA VAL A 218 11.15 -10.55 3.36
C VAL A 218 11.13 -11.42 2.12
N VAL A 219 9.94 -11.79 1.66
CA VAL A 219 9.76 -12.56 0.44
C VAL A 219 8.98 -11.69 -0.54
N GLN A 220 9.70 -11.11 -1.51
CA GLN A 220 9.09 -10.32 -2.58
C GLN A 220 8.61 -11.26 -3.68
N LEU A 221 7.30 -11.45 -3.72
CA LEU A 221 6.59 -12.26 -4.71
C LEU A 221 6.32 -11.44 -5.97
N ASP A 222 6.13 -12.15 -7.08
CA ASP A 222 5.48 -11.66 -8.28
C ASP A 222 4.02 -12.12 -8.24
N SER A 223 3.11 -11.18 -7.97
CA SER A 223 1.68 -11.42 -7.75
C SER A 223 1.00 -12.13 -8.93
N GLU A 224 1.55 -11.97 -10.14
CA GLU A 224 1.01 -12.58 -11.37
C GLU A 224 1.71 -13.90 -11.75
N ASN A 225 2.69 -14.35 -10.95
CA ASN A 225 3.51 -15.50 -11.29
C ASN A 225 3.56 -16.54 -10.16
N TYR A 226 2.56 -17.42 -10.16
CA TYR A 226 2.44 -18.56 -9.25
C TYR A 226 3.70 -19.43 -9.19
N ALA A 227 4.29 -19.76 -10.34
CA ALA A 227 5.45 -20.64 -10.40
C ALA A 227 6.69 -20.03 -9.70
N SER A 228 6.84 -18.71 -9.78
CA SER A 228 7.91 -18.00 -9.07
C SER A 228 7.73 -18.06 -7.55
N ALA A 229 6.49 -18.00 -7.06
CA ALA A 229 6.19 -18.15 -5.64
C ALA A 229 6.52 -19.56 -5.14
N VAL A 230 6.18 -20.61 -5.91
CA VAL A 230 6.56 -22.00 -5.58
C VAL A 230 8.08 -22.17 -5.51
N ALA A 231 8.83 -21.57 -6.45
CA ALA A 231 10.29 -21.62 -6.42
C ALA A 231 10.88 -20.94 -5.18
N LEU A 232 10.30 -19.81 -4.76
CA LEU A 232 10.72 -19.12 -3.54
C LEU A 232 10.44 -19.92 -2.27
N GLU A 233 9.39 -20.74 -2.22
CA GLU A 233 9.15 -21.63 -1.07
C GLU A 233 10.35 -22.56 -0.85
N GLU A 234 10.93 -23.10 -1.93
CA GLU A 234 12.11 -23.95 -1.84
C GLU A 234 13.35 -23.17 -1.35
N GLU A 235 13.65 -22.02 -1.93
CA GLU A 235 14.78 -21.18 -1.52
C GLU A 235 14.68 -20.75 -0.05
N TYR A 236 13.50 -20.27 0.35
CA TYR A 236 13.21 -19.83 1.71
C TYR A 236 13.37 -20.99 2.71
N CYS A 237 12.79 -22.15 2.41
CA CYS A 237 12.88 -23.31 3.30
C CYS A 237 14.31 -23.88 3.37
N GLN A 238 15.08 -23.84 2.29
CA GLN A 238 16.50 -24.21 2.32
C GLN A 238 17.30 -23.27 3.22
N TYR A 239 17.06 -21.96 3.13
CA TYR A 239 17.69 -20.98 4.00
C TYR A 239 17.31 -21.20 5.47
N LEU A 240 16.01 -21.39 5.78
CA LEU A 240 15.58 -21.70 7.14
C LEU A 240 16.25 -22.97 7.68
N ASN A 241 16.37 -24.03 6.88
CA ASN A 241 17.02 -25.26 7.34
C ASN A 241 18.50 -25.05 7.70
N GLN A 242 19.18 -24.13 7.01
CA GLN A 242 20.61 -23.85 7.19
C GLN A 242 20.86 -22.90 8.36
N GLU A 243 20.16 -21.76 8.38
CA GLU A 243 20.42 -20.68 9.34
C GLU A 243 19.54 -20.77 10.59
N TYR A 244 18.32 -21.29 10.45
CA TYR A 244 17.30 -21.32 11.50
C TYR A 244 16.61 -22.68 11.64
N PRO A 245 17.36 -23.77 11.90
CA PRO A 245 16.85 -25.13 11.85
C PRO A 245 15.70 -25.41 12.84
N ALA A 246 15.62 -24.68 13.96
CA ALA A 246 14.50 -24.78 14.89
C ALA A 246 13.19 -24.28 14.23
N THR A 247 13.22 -23.08 13.66
CA THR A 247 12.12 -22.50 12.87
C THR A 247 11.74 -23.38 11.69
N PHE A 248 12.71 -23.89 10.94
CA PHE A 248 12.45 -24.84 9.85
C PHE A 248 11.62 -26.03 10.35
N ASN A 249 12.04 -26.63 11.47
CA ASN A 249 11.39 -27.82 12.02
C ASN A 249 9.95 -27.57 12.47
N ASN A 250 9.58 -26.34 12.85
CA ASN A 250 8.25 -26.02 13.38
C ASN A 250 7.32 -25.29 12.39
N THR A 251 7.74 -25.14 11.12
CA THR A 251 6.96 -24.46 10.07
C THR A 251 6.55 -25.42 8.95
N ARG A 252 5.77 -24.91 7.97
CA ARG A 252 5.38 -25.64 6.74
C ARG A 252 6.57 -26.09 5.89
N CYS A 253 7.77 -25.56 6.14
CA CYS A 253 8.99 -25.98 5.48
C CYS A 253 9.41 -27.41 5.84
N ASN A 254 9.01 -27.92 7.02
CA ASN A 254 9.31 -29.29 7.43
C ASN A 254 8.36 -30.28 6.72
N PRO A 255 8.89 -31.20 5.89
CA PRO A 255 8.08 -32.18 5.18
C PRO A 255 7.30 -33.14 6.10
N GLN A 256 7.64 -33.23 7.39
CA GLN A 256 6.87 -34.02 8.35
C GLN A 256 5.49 -33.43 8.66
N TYR A 257 5.33 -32.11 8.49
CA TYR A 257 4.10 -31.38 8.82
C TYR A 257 3.31 -30.96 7.59
N GLN A 258 3.94 -30.85 6.42
CA GLN A 258 3.30 -30.43 5.20
C GLN A 258 3.86 -31.20 3.99
N ASP A 259 3.01 -32.01 3.36
CA ASP A 259 3.35 -32.66 2.10
C ASP A 259 3.35 -31.64 0.96
N LYS A 260 4.29 -31.81 0.02
CA LYS A 260 4.27 -31.05 -1.24
C LYS A 260 3.02 -31.43 -2.04
N LYS A 261 2.31 -30.43 -2.55
CA LYS A 261 1.21 -30.58 -3.51
C LYS A 261 1.75 -31.07 -4.85
N ALA A 262 0.84 -31.48 -5.76
CA ALA A 262 1.21 -31.99 -7.08
C ALA A 262 1.93 -30.97 -7.97
N ASP A 263 1.72 -29.67 -7.72
CA ASP A 263 2.39 -28.55 -8.38
C ASP A 263 3.77 -28.21 -7.75
N GLY A 264 4.19 -28.96 -6.72
CA GLY A 264 5.43 -28.75 -5.99
C GLY A 264 5.32 -27.79 -4.81
N SER A 265 4.19 -27.09 -4.65
CA SER A 265 4.01 -26.10 -3.59
C SER A 265 3.75 -26.71 -2.22
N ILE A 266 4.19 -26.03 -1.18
CA ILE A 266 3.84 -26.31 0.22
C ILE A 266 2.73 -25.38 0.75
N GLY A 267 2.27 -24.41 -0.06
CA GLY A 267 1.23 -23.46 0.33
C GLY A 267 1.70 -22.45 1.36
N LEU A 268 2.97 -22.06 1.34
CA LEU A 268 3.53 -21.02 2.18
C LEU A 268 3.41 -19.64 1.52
N PHE A 269 3.68 -19.55 0.21
CA PHE A 269 3.54 -18.33 -0.60
C PHE A 269 2.46 -18.47 -1.68
N THR A 270 1.69 -19.56 -1.61
CA THR A 270 0.58 -19.84 -2.51
C THR A 270 -0.68 -20.19 -1.73
N ASP A 271 -1.83 -19.73 -2.22
CA ASP A 271 -3.13 -20.08 -1.69
C ASP A 271 -4.16 -20.28 -2.80
N GLY A 272 -4.94 -21.36 -2.74
CA GLY A 272 -6.01 -21.63 -3.71
C GLY A 272 -5.61 -21.65 -5.20
N GLY A 273 -4.34 -21.88 -5.53
CA GLY A 273 -3.82 -21.80 -6.91
C GLY A 273 -3.40 -20.39 -7.35
N ARG A 274 -3.30 -19.46 -6.41
CA ARG A 274 -2.85 -18.07 -6.59
C ARG A 274 -1.64 -17.77 -5.72
N VAL A 275 -0.96 -16.66 -6.04
CA VAL A 275 0.10 -16.10 -5.20
C VAL A 275 -0.52 -15.49 -3.95
N SER A 276 0.11 -15.68 -2.79
CA SER A 276 -0.35 -15.09 -1.53
C SER A 276 -0.23 -13.56 -1.55
N GLY A 277 -1.18 -12.88 -0.90
CA GLY A 277 -1.11 -11.43 -0.69
C GLY A 277 -0.07 -11.02 0.36
N SER A 278 0.20 -9.72 0.42
CA SER A 278 1.11 -9.16 1.42
C SER A 278 0.62 -9.42 2.85
N SER A 279 1.54 -9.79 3.75
CA SER A 279 1.25 -10.04 5.16
C SER A 279 2.50 -10.25 6.00
N ILE A 280 2.39 -9.99 7.30
CA ILE A 280 3.25 -10.62 8.32
C ILE A 280 2.72 -12.03 8.64
N SER A 281 3.28 -13.02 7.95
CA SER A 281 2.85 -14.42 7.99
C SER A 281 3.60 -15.30 9.01
N GLY A 282 4.65 -14.77 9.64
CA GLY A 282 5.42 -15.47 10.66
C GLY A 282 5.85 -14.52 11.76
N THR A 283 5.76 -14.99 13.00
CA THR A 283 6.17 -14.22 14.19
C THR A 283 7.19 -15.04 14.98
N PRO A 284 8.20 -14.39 15.59
CA PRO A 284 9.16 -15.06 16.45
C PRO A 284 8.49 -15.75 17.65
N SER A 285 9.05 -16.87 18.11
CA SER A 285 8.65 -17.50 19.38
C SER A 285 9.85 -18.19 20.03
N ASP A 286 9.89 -18.24 21.37
CA ASP A 286 10.90 -18.88 22.23
C ASP A 286 12.05 -19.64 21.52
N ARG A 287 13.08 -18.88 21.08
CA ARG A 287 14.35 -19.34 20.45
C ARG A 287 14.31 -19.59 18.94
N GLU A 288 13.29 -19.11 18.24
CA GLU A 288 13.12 -19.22 16.80
C GLU A 288 13.02 -17.83 16.16
N CYS A 289 13.94 -17.56 15.24
CA CYS A 289 13.78 -16.52 14.22
C CYS A 289 12.50 -16.82 13.40
N CYS A 290 11.80 -15.88 12.78
CA CYS A 290 11.98 -14.45 12.54
C CYS A 290 10.58 -13.87 12.29
N TYR A 291 10.49 -12.56 12.02
CA TYR A 291 9.35 -12.07 11.25
C TYR A 291 9.44 -12.56 9.81
N LEU A 292 8.35 -13.11 9.28
CA LEU A 292 8.19 -13.39 7.84
C LEU A 292 7.24 -12.35 7.25
N PHE A 293 7.80 -11.47 6.42
CA PHE A 293 7.05 -10.50 5.65
C PHE A 293 6.93 -11.00 4.21
N ILE A 294 5.73 -11.45 3.83
CA ILE A 294 5.38 -11.71 2.43
C ILE A 294 4.98 -10.38 1.80
N SER A 295 5.64 -10.00 0.72
CA SER A 295 5.36 -8.77 -0.03
C SER A 295 4.93 -9.15 -1.46
N GLY A 296 3.66 -8.97 -1.78
CA GLY A 296 3.17 -9.06 -3.15
C GLY A 296 3.71 -7.91 -4.00
N SER A 297 3.97 -8.15 -5.29
CA SER A 297 4.32 -7.07 -6.22
C SER A 297 3.10 -6.31 -6.69
N PHE A 298 3.32 -5.04 -7.03
CA PHE A 298 2.36 -4.17 -7.69
C PHE A 298 2.91 -3.78 -9.05
N ASP A 299 2.04 -3.56 -10.03
CA ASP A 299 2.49 -3.04 -11.32
C ASP A 299 3.06 -1.63 -11.13
N LEU A 300 4.39 -1.50 -11.17
CA LEU A 300 5.07 -0.21 -10.97
C LEU A 300 4.83 0.79 -12.09
N SER A 301 4.26 0.40 -13.23
CA SER A 301 3.89 1.34 -14.29
C SER A 301 2.64 2.14 -13.93
N TRP A 302 1.80 1.62 -13.04
CA TRP A 302 0.52 2.22 -12.67
C TRP A 302 0.36 2.46 -11.16
N ASP A 303 1.06 1.69 -10.33
CA ASP A 303 0.82 1.64 -8.89
C ASP A 303 2.08 1.40 -8.03
N ARG A 304 3.04 2.33 -8.14
CA ARG A 304 4.23 2.38 -7.25
C ARG A 304 3.88 2.74 -5.81
N ARG A 305 2.74 3.40 -5.61
CA ARG A 305 2.27 3.89 -4.31
C ARG A 305 1.87 2.72 -3.43
N SER A 306 1.17 1.72 -3.98
CA SER A 306 0.76 0.53 -3.22
C SER A 306 1.92 -0.27 -2.68
N GLN A 307 2.99 -0.47 -3.44
CA GLN A 307 4.20 -1.11 -2.90
C GLN A 307 4.75 -0.37 -1.67
N ALA A 308 4.68 0.96 -1.67
CA ALA A 308 5.17 1.78 -0.58
C ALA A 308 4.28 1.70 0.67
N TYR A 309 3.01 2.09 0.58
CA TYR A 309 2.15 2.13 1.77
C TYR A 309 1.82 0.74 2.30
N VAL A 310 1.77 -0.31 1.46
CA VAL A 310 1.62 -1.70 1.94
C VAL A 310 2.88 -2.16 2.68
N THR A 311 4.07 -1.76 2.24
CA THR A 311 5.30 -2.02 3.02
C THR A 311 5.24 -1.37 4.40
N ILE A 312 4.80 -0.12 4.47
CA ILE A 312 4.65 0.58 5.75
C ILE A 312 3.61 -0.12 6.63
N HIS A 313 2.48 -0.54 6.05
CA HIS A 313 1.40 -1.25 6.74
C HIS A 313 1.91 -2.53 7.43
N GLU A 314 2.60 -3.40 6.69
CA GLU A 314 3.13 -4.65 7.24
C GLU A 314 4.23 -4.42 8.27
N MET A 315 5.11 -3.43 8.05
CA MET A 315 6.10 -3.02 9.04
C MET A 315 5.46 -2.45 10.32
N TYR A 316 4.27 -1.83 10.22
CA TYR A 316 3.50 -1.40 11.38
C TYR A 316 3.00 -2.60 12.20
N HIS A 317 2.63 -3.71 11.58
CA HIS A 317 2.31 -4.93 12.32
C HIS A 317 3.52 -5.50 13.07
N ILE A 318 4.73 -5.42 12.51
CA ILE A 318 5.95 -5.77 13.26
C ILE A 318 6.09 -4.89 14.50
N PHE A 319 5.87 -3.57 14.38
CA PHE A 319 5.82 -2.68 15.53
C PHE A 319 4.81 -3.16 16.58
N GLN A 320 3.55 -3.38 16.20
CA GLN A 320 2.49 -3.82 17.10
C GLN A 320 2.86 -5.14 17.80
N ILE A 321 3.29 -6.14 17.03
CA ILE A 321 3.59 -7.48 17.54
C ILE A 321 4.85 -7.48 18.42
N SER A 322 5.88 -6.69 18.08
CA SER A 322 7.11 -6.60 18.89
C SER A 322 6.85 -6.14 20.33
N ASN A 323 5.78 -5.39 20.55
CA ASN A 323 5.37 -4.97 21.89
C ASN A 323 4.74 -6.09 22.72
N VAL A 324 4.30 -7.20 22.10
CA VAL A 324 3.56 -8.28 22.76
C VAL A 324 4.11 -9.69 22.51
N VAL A 325 5.14 -9.84 21.67
CA VAL A 325 5.64 -11.16 21.21
C VAL A 325 6.14 -12.07 22.36
N ASP A 326 6.49 -11.50 23.51
CA ASP A 326 6.91 -12.24 24.72
C ASP A 326 5.77 -13.05 25.38
N PHE A 327 4.51 -12.74 25.06
CA PHE A 327 3.35 -13.40 25.66
C PHE A 327 2.94 -14.64 24.85
N ASP A 328 2.22 -15.57 25.47
CA ASP A 328 1.62 -16.67 24.71
C ASP A 328 0.59 -16.14 23.70
N TYR A 329 0.39 -16.88 22.60
CA TYR A 329 -0.44 -16.43 21.48
C TYR A 329 -1.86 -16.02 21.88
N ASP A 330 -2.51 -16.72 22.82
CA ASP A 330 -3.88 -16.39 23.23
C ASP A 330 -3.93 -15.08 24.04
N LEU A 331 -2.95 -14.90 24.94
CA LEU A 331 -2.80 -13.66 25.68
C LEU A 331 -2.46 -12.49 24.74
N GLN A 332 -1.59 -12.70 23.74
CA GLN A 332 -1.32 -11.69 22.70
C GLN A 332 -2.60 -11.20 22.04
N GLN A 333 -3.49 -12.10 21.59
CA GLN A 333 -4.74 -11.71 20.93
C GLN A 333 -5.64 -10.84 21.83
N LYS A 334 -5.60 -11.06 23.14
CA LYS A 334 -6.40 -10.29 24.12
C LYS A 334 -5.77 -8.94 24.45
N ILE A 335 -4.44 -8.85 24.45
CA ILE A 335 -3.71 -7.58 24.65
C ILE A 335 -3.89 -6.67 23.43
N THR A 336 -3.78 -7.20 22.21
CA THR A 336 -3.86 -6.42 20.97
C THR A 336 -5.27 -6.01 20.58
N GLY A 337 -6.30 -6.49 21.30
CA GLY A 337 -7.69 -6.22 20.97
C GLY A 337 -8.25 -7.09 19.83
N LYS A 338 -7.44 -8.00 19.26
CA LYS A 338 -7.88 -8.91 18.21
C LYS A 338 -8.94 -9.90 18.71
N ARG A 339 -8.90 -10.29 19.99
CA ARG A 339 -9.95 -11.06 20.66
C ARG A 339 -10.45 -10.33 21.90
N ILE A 340 -11.62 -9.72 21.78
CA ILE A 340 -12.28 -8.95 22.84
C ILE A 340 -13.72 -9.39 23.00
N GLY A 341 -14.27 -9.17 24.20
CA GLY A 341 -15.60 -9.65 24.55
C GLY A 341 -15.59 -11.14 24.90
N SER A 342 -16.73 -11.80 24.68
CA SER A 342 -16.95 -13.21 25.07
C SER A 342 -16.85 -14.21 23.92
N ASP A 343 -16.71 -13.74 22.68
CA ASP A 343 -16.51 -14.61 21.53
C ASP A 343 -15.01 -14.73 21.19
N ASN A 344 -14.60 -15.89 20.67
CA ASN A 344 -13.20 -16.15 20.31
C ASN A 344 -12.91 -15.78 18.84
N ARG A 345 -13.71 -14.88 18.24
CA ARG A 345 -13.54 -14.49 16.84
C ARG A 345 -12.60 -13.31 16.74
N ASP A 346 -11.78 -13.31 15.70
CA ASP A 346 -10.78 -12.28 15.49
C ASP A 346 -11.43 -11.00 14.92
N LYS A 347 -11.07 -9.85 15.49
CA LYS A 347 -11.60 -8.52 15.15
C LYS A 347 -10.49 -7.69 14.47
N PRO A 348 -10.62 -7.31 13.19
CA PRO A 348 -9.58 -6.57 12.48
C PRO A 348 -9.44 -5.10 12.92
N PHE A 349 -10.53 -4.47 13.38
CA PHE A 349 -10.67 -3.01 13.43
C PHE A 349 -9.53 -2.25 14.11
N TRP A 350 -8.93 -2.83 15.16
CA TRP A 350 -7.89 -2.16 15.92
C TRP A 350 -6.53 -2.28 15.26
N MET A 351 -6.00 -3.50 15.12
CA MET A 351 -4.67 -3.71 14.54
C MET A 351 -4.60 -3.24 13.08
N GLU A 352 -5.59 -3.62 12.28
CA GLU A 352 -5.65 -3.28 10.85
C GLU A 352 -5.98 -1.81 10.64
N GLY A 353 -6.85 -1.24 11.48
CA GLY A 353 -7.15 0.18 11.45
C GLY A 353 -5.91 1.05 11.70
N TYR A 354 -5.07 0.68 12.67
CA TYR A 354 -3.80 1.35 12.91
C TYR A 354 -2.86 1.24 11.71
N ALA A 355 -2.63 0.02 11.24
CA ALA A 355 -1.70 -0.22 10.14
C ALA A 355 -2.15 0.49 8.86
N THR A 356 -3.45 0.53 8.60
CA THR A 356 -4.05 1.25 7.45
C THR A 356 -3.90 2.76 7.60
N TYR A 357 -4.41 3.37 8.68
CA TYR A 357 -4.35 4.82 8.84
C TYR A 357 -2.92 5.36 8.82
N PHE A 358 -2.03 4.74 9.60
CA PHE A 358 -0.65 5.22 9.72
C PHE A 358 0.19 4.93 8.47
N SER A 359 -0.11 3.89 7.69
CA SER A 359 0.61 3.66 6.44
C SER A 359 0.34 4.76 5.42
N HIS A 360 -0.92 5.14 5.23
CA HIS A 360 -1.29 6.24 4.34
C HIS A 360 -0.75 7.58 4.87
N LEU A 361 -0.84 7.83 6.18
CA LEU A 361 -0.31 9.06 6.79
C LEU A 361 1.21 9.20 6.61
N TYR A 362 1.98 8.15 6.90
CA TYR A 362 3.43 8.22 6.78
C TYR A 362 3.89 8.27 5.33
N TYR A 363 3.18 7.57 4.44
CA TYR A 363 3.44 7.68 3.02
C TYR A 363 3.23 9.11 2.53
N SER A 364 2.08 9.72 2.85
CA SER A 364 1.79 11.12 2.54
C SER A 364 2.86 12.10 3.04
N ARG A 365 3.42 11.86 4.23
CA ARG A 365 4.52 12.66 4.77
C ARG A 365 5.82 12.50 3.99
N ASP A 366 6.19 11.28 3.63
CA ASP A 366 7.42 11.01 2.87
C ASP A 366 7.38 11.68 1.49
N ILE A 367 6.22 11.67 0.84
CA ILE A 367 6.04 12.32 -0.47
C ILE A 367 5.63 13.80 -0.37
N ASN A 368 5.37 14.29 0.85
CA ASN A 368 4.84 15.62 1.13
C ASN A 368 3.56 15.95 0.31
N ASP A 369 2.65 14.99 0.25
CA ASP A 369 1.36 15.09 -0.43
C ASP A 369 0.28 14.38 0.38
N PHE A 370 -0.51 15.19 1.09
CA PHE A 370 -1.62 14.73 1.93
C PHE A 370 -2.90 14.43 1.15
N SER A 371 -2.97 14.78 -0.14
CA SER A 371 -4.10 14.37 -0.98
C SER A 371 -4.19 12.84 -1.08
N HIS A 372 -3.06 12.13 -0.99
CA HIS A 372 -3.05 10.67 -0.90
C HIS A 372 -3.83 10.17 0.33
N LEU A 373 -3.52 10.67 1.53
CA LEU A 373 -4.26 10.31 2.74
C LEU A 373 -5.73 10.68 2.62
N GLU A 374 -6.05 11.88 2.14
CA GLU A 374 -7.44 12.32 1.95
C GLU A 374 -8.21 11.39 1.01
N ASN A 375 -7.63 11.07 -0.15
CA ASN A 375 -8.25 10.21 -1.17
C ASN A 375 -8.46 8.78 -0.66
N GLU A 376 -7.47 8.19 0.01
CA GLU A 376 -7.56 6.83 0.54
C GLU A 376 -8.57 6.73 1.68
N MET A 377 -8.58 7.72 2.59
CA MET A 377 -9.56 7.77 3.66
C MET A 377 -10.96 8.04 3.10
N TYR A 378 -11.12 8.95 2.14
CA TYR A 378 -12.39 9.21 1.47
C TYR A 378 -12.92 7.95 0.79
N GLY A 379 -12.10 7.30 -0.03
CA GLY A 379 -12.44 6.04 -0.70
C GLY A 379 -12.82 4.94 0.31
N GLY A 380 -12.11 4.85 1.43
CA GLY A 380 -12.38 3.91 2.51
C GLY A 380 -13.70 4.14 3.24
N MET A 381 -14.30 5.34 3.21
CA MET A 381 -15.60 5.59 3.85
C MET A 381 -16.76 5.64 2.85
N PHE A 382 -16.55 6.32 1.71
CA PHE A 382 -17.63 6.76 0.82
C PHE A 382 -17.72 5.94 -0.48
N SER A 383 -16.82 4.97 -0.70
CA SER A 383 -16.94 4.01 -1.80
C SER A 383 -17.34 2.63 -1.28
N CYS A 384 -17.61 1.68 -2.17
CA CYS A 384 -17.76 0.27 -1.80
C CYS A 384 -16.41 -0.39 -1.46
N TYR A 385 -15.29 0.18 -1.95
CA TYR A 385 -13.90 -0.31 -1.83
C TYR A 385 -13.64 -1.72 -2.44
N CYS A 386 -14.66 -2.55 -2.65
CA CYS A 386 -14.55 -3.92 -3.17
C CYS A 386 -14.99 -4.11 -4.63
N GLY A 387 -15.31 -3.02 -5.37
CA GLY A 387 -15.56 -3.06 -6.82
C GLY A 387 -16.80 -3.85 -7.26
N ASP A 388 -17.71 -4.14 -6.33
CA ASP A 388 -18.72 -5.20 -6.46
C ASP A 388 -20.18 -4.72 -6.25
N ASN A 389 -20.47 -3.45 -6.58
CA ASN A 389 -21.81 -2.84 -6.43
C ASN A 389 -22.42 -2.96 -5.02
N GLN A 390 -21.60 -3.20 -3.99
CA GLN A 390 -22.02 -3.19 -2.60
C GLN A 390 -22.37 -1.78 -2.12
N PRO A 391 -23.17 -1.63 -1.05
CA PRO A 391 -23.31 -0.35 -0.37
C PRO A 391 -21.95 0.20 0.06
N THR A 392 -21.88 1.51 0.26
CA THR A 392 -20.66 2.18 0.74
C THR A 392 -20.22 1.60 2.09
N ILE A 393 -18.94 1.71 2.41
CA ILE A 393 -18.42 1.28 3.72
C ILE A 393 -19.16 1.97 4.86
N LYS A 394 -19.46 3.28 4.73
CA LYS A 394 -20.27 4.05 5.68
C LYS A 394 -21.63 3.40 5.92
N GLU A 395 -22.36 3.05 4.85
CA GLU A 395 -23.67 2.42 4.96
C GLU A 395 -23.59 1.02 5.58
N ARG A 396 -22.61 0.22 5.18
CA ARG A 396 -22.39 -1.13 5.75
C ARG A 396 -22.11 -1.07 7.24
N TYR A 397 -21.30 -0.11 7.68
CA TYR A 397 -21.02 0.10 9.09
C TYR A 397 -22.25 0.58 9.87
N LEU A 398 -22.93 1.62 9.38
CA LEU A 398 -24.08 2.21 10.09
C LEU A 398 -25.27 1.24 10.18
N ASN A 399 -25.43 0.33 9.21
CA ASN A 399 -26.45 -0.71 9.21
C ASN A 399 -25.96 -2.06 9.77
N GLY A 400 -24.67 -2.18 10.04
CA GLY A 400 -24.02 -3.38 10.57
C GLY A 400 -23.87 -3.37 12.09
N PRO A 401 -23.19 -4.39 12.66
CA PRO A 401 -22.90 -4.45 14.09
C PRO A 401 -21.98 -3.29 14.53
N GLU A 402 -21.77 -3.16 15.83
CA GLU A 402 -20.75 -2.26 16.37
C GLU A 402 -19.37 -2.63 15.83
N LEU A 403 -18.48 -1.65 15.66
CA LEU A 403 -17.18 -1.85 15.01
C LEU A 403 -16.36 -2.97 15.67
N TYR A 404 -16.36 -3.02 17.01
CA TYR A 404 -15.65 -4.03 17.80
C TYR A 404 -16.28 -5.44 17.73
N ASN A 405 -17.44 -5.59 17.10
CA ASN A 405 -18.10 -6.86 16.84
C ASN A 405 -17.88 -7.39 15.42
N VAL A 406 -17.38 -6.56 14.50
CA VAL A 406 -17.04 -6.93 13.11
C VAL A 406 -15.89 -7.93 13.11
N THR A 407 -16.04 -9.03 12.38
CA THR A 407 -14.98 -10.02 12.15
C THR A 407 -14.53 -10.00 10.69
N TRP A 408 -13.39 -10.61 10.44
CA TRP A 408 -12.87 -10.85 9.10
C TRP A 408 -13.89 -11.54 8.18
N GLU A 409 -14.57 -12.56 8.70
CA GLU A 409 -15.55 -13.33 7.94
C GLU A 409 -16.88 -12.59 7.75
N SER A 410 -17.19 -11.62 8.62
CA SER A 410 -18.43 -10.85 8.49
C SER A 410 -18.28 -9.70 7.51
N ASP A 411 -17.27 -8.86 7.70
CA ASP A 411 -17.05 -7.66 6.88
C ASP A 411 -15.63 -7.11 7.12
N TRP A 412 -14.64 -7.72 6.49
CA TRP A 412 -13.24 -7.28 6.61
C TRP A 412 -13.05 -5.84 6.13
N ALA A 413 -13.75 -5.41 5.08
CA ALA A 413 -13.60 -4.07 4.51
C ALA A 413 -14.06 -2.99 5.50
N VAL A 414 -15.21 -3.19 6.18
CA VAL A 414 -15.62 -2.32 7.29
C VAL A 414 -14.59 -2.37 8.41
N GLY A 415 -14.08 -3.56 8.74
CA GLY A 415 -13.01 -3.75 9.71
C GLY A 415 -11.80 -2.85 9.46
N TYR A 416 -11.24 -2.90 8.26
CA TYR A 416 -10.08 -2.10 7.87
C TYR A 416 -10.39 -0.62 7.81
N GLN A 417 -11.40 -0.28 7.01
CA GLN A 417 -11.60 1.09 6.59
C GLN A 417 -12.25 1.92 7.69
N VAL A 418 -13.28 1.40 8.36
CA VAL A 418 -13.87 2.09 9.52
C VAL A 418 -12.93 2.00 10.72
N GLY A 419 -12.14 0.93 10.83
CA GLY A 419 -11.01 0.87 11.76
C GLY A 419 -10.06 2.05 11.58
N ALA A 420 -9.59 2.30 10.36
CA ALA A 420 -8.69 3.42 10.04
C ALA A 420 -9.32 4.77 10.39
N TRP A 421 -10.60 4.99 10.05
CA TRP A 421 -11.32 6.20 10.43
C TRP A 421 -11.50 6.36 11.94
N PHE A 422 -11.68 5.26 12.68
CA PHE A 422 -11.71 5.30 14.14
C PHE A 422 -10.34 5.68 14.72
N ILE A 423 -9.24 5.20 14.12
CA ILE A 423 -7.89 5.61 14.49
C ILE A 423 -7.64 7.08 14.18
N ALA A 424 -8.08 7.57 13.01
CA ALA A 424 -8.01 8.99 12.66
C ALA A 424 -8.79 9.87 13.66
N TYR A 425 -10.00 9.44 14.04
CA TYR A 425 -10.82 10.12 15.04
C TYR A 425 -10.14 10.21 16.42
N LEU A 426 -9.56 9.11 16.91
CA LEU A 426 -8.82 9.10 18.16
C LEU A 426 -7.55 9.96 18.08
N THR A 427 -6.85 9.90 16.94
CA THR A 427 -5.63 10.69 16.69
C THR A 427 -5.93 12.19 16.69
N ASN A 428 -7.05 12.62 16.10
CA ASN A 428 -7.47 14.02 16.11
C ASN A 428 -7.77 14.54 17.53
N ILE A 429 -8.25 13.67 18.43
CA ILE A 429 -8.58 14.04 19.82
C ILE A 429 -7.34 14.02 20.73
N HIS A 430 -6.48 13.00 20.58
CA HIS A 430 -5.43 12.68 21.55
C HIS A 430 -4.00 12.89 21.01
N GLY A 431 -3.86 13.14 19.72
CA GLY A 431 -2.57 13.21 19.03
C GLY A 431 -1.95 11.83 18.78
N GLU A 432 -1.04 11.78 17.79
CA GLU A 432 -0.36 10.54 17.37
C GLU A 432 0.46 9.89 18.48
N GLN A 433 1.06 10.70 19.37
CA GLN A 433 1.88 10.17 20.45
C GLN A 433 1.10 9.21 21.35
N THR A 434 -0.15 9.54 21.64
CA THR A 434 -1.05 8.71 22.45
C THR A 434 -1.36 7.36 21.78
N MET A 435 -1.40 7.35 20.44
CA MET A 435 -1.60 6.13 19.65
C MET A 435 -0.41 5.18 19.76
N TYR A 436 0.83 5.71 19.76
CA TYR A 436 2.02 4.89 20.03
C TYR A 436 2.09 4.44 21.48
N ASP A 437 1.72 5.31 22.42
CA ASP A 437 1.75 5.01 23.85
C ASP A 437 0.85 3.81 24.20
N PHE A 438 -0.29 3.64 23.50
CA PHE A 438 -1.11 2.44 23.61
C PHE A 438 -0.29 1.15 23.39
N TRP A 439 0.48 1.09 22.30
CA TRP A 439 1.29 -0.08 21.96
C TRP A 439 2.46 -0.26 22.91
N ILE A 440 3.13 0.82 23.33
CA ILE A 440 4.19 0.73 24.35
C ILE A 440 3.64 0.20 25.68
N ASN A 441 2.46 0.65 26.12
CA ASN A 441 1.84 0.19 27.36
C ASN A 441 1.45 -1.29 27.32
N SER A 442 1.13 -1.82 26.13
CA SER A 442 0.77 -3.23 25.91
C SER A 442 1.89 -4.21 26.31
N GLN A 443 3.14 -3.73 26.35
CA GLN A 443 4.31 -4.50 26.80
C GLN A 443 4.21 -5.01 28.24
N SER A 444 3.35 -4.41 29.06
CA SER A 444 3.10 -4.83 30.44
C SER A 444 2.21 -6.08 30.55
N GLY A 445 1.59 -6.51 29.45
CA GLY A 445 0.59 -7.58 29.45
C GLY A 445 -0.82 -7.12 29.83
N ILE A 446 -1.02 -5.81 29.97
CA ILE A 446 -2.33 -5.19 30.19
C ILE A 446 -3.31 -5.55 29.06
N LEU A 447 -4.52 -5.96 29.42
CA LEU A 447 -5.52 -6.36 28.43
C LEU A 447 -6.10 -5.15 27.70
N PHE A 448 -6.52 -5.35 26.46
CA PHE A 448 -7.02 -4.29 25.58
C PHE A 448 -8.00 -3.32 26.24
N PRO A 449 -9.10 -3.76 26.92
CA PRO A 449 -10.08 -2.82 27.46
C PRO A 449 -9.50 -1.87 28.51
N GLU A 450 -8.62 -2.40 29.38
CA GLU A 450 -7.98 -1.62 30.44
C GLU A 450 -6.91 -0.70 29.86
N ASN A 451 -6.10 -1.20 28.92
CA ASN A 451 -5.09 -0.39 28.24
C ASN A 451 -5.71 0.77 27.47
N PHE A 452 -6.80 0.49 26.74
CA PHE A 452 -7.54 1.48 25.98
C PHE A 452 -8.07 2.57 26.92
N GLN A 453 -8.73 2.19 28.01
CA GLN A 453 -9.26 3.15 28.97
C GLN A 453 -8.14 3.97 29.64
N ASN A 454 -7.02 3.34 30.01
CA ASN A 454 -5.90 4.04 30.62
C ASN A 454 -5.21 5.02 29.65
N THR A 455 -5.17 4.68 28.36
CA THR A 455 -4.50 5.49 27.33
C THR A 455 -5.39 6.64 26.85
N PHE A 456 -6.67 6.39 26.60
CA PHE A 456 -7.60 7.36 25.99
C PHE A 456 -8.57 8.00 26.99
N GLY A 457 -8.54 7.60 28.26
CA GLY A 457 -9.34 8.17 29.35
C GLY A 457 -10.82 7.73 29.37
N LYS A 458 -11.29 6.99 28.36
CA LYS A 458 -12.63 6.37 28.30
C LYS A 458 -12.54 5.00 27.65
N ASP A 459 -13.50 4.12 27.94
CA ASP A 459 -13.54 2.79 27.36
C ASP A 459 -13.87 2.83 25.85
N TYR A 460 -13.47 1.76 25.14
CA TYR A 460 -13.60 1.66 23.69
C TYR A 460 -15.06 1.58 23.21
N VAL A 461 -15.99 1.07 24.03
CA VAL A 461 -17.42 0.99 23.68
C VAL A 461 -18.05 2.38 23.71
N THR A 462 -17.68 3.20 24.69
CA THR A 462 -18.11 4.59 24.75
C THR A 462 -17.55 5.39 23.57
N TYR A 463 -16.26 5.23 23.25
CA TYR A 463 -15.66 5.90 22.09
C TYR A 463 -16.24 5.44 20.75
N GLU A 464 -16.49 4.15 20.56
CA GLU A 464 -17.11 3.66 19.32
C GLU A 464 -18.51 4.24 19.12
N LYS A 465 -19.31 4.38 20.18
CA LYS A 465 -20.64 5.03 20.11
C LYS A 465 -20.54 6.51 19.75
N GLU A 466 -19.61 7.24 20.36
CA GLU A 466 -19.36 8.65 20.03
C GLU A 466 -18.91 8.81 18.58
N PHE A 467 -17.99 7.96 18.13
CA PHE A 467 -17.52 7.92 16.75
C PHE A 467 -18.64 7.56 15.76
N ARG A 468 -19.44 6.53 16.04
CA ARG A 468 -20.58 6.15 15.21
C ARG A 468 -21.58 7.30 15.08
N ASN A 469 -21.84 8.00 16.19
CA ASN A 469 -22.70 9.18 16.17
C ASN A 469 -22.08 10.33 15.38
N PHE A 470 -20.78 10.57 15.50
CA PHE A 470 -20.04 11.53 14.67
C PHE A 470 -20.20 11.22 13.17
N ILE A 471 -19.96 9.98 12.75
CA ILE A 471 -20.18 9.53 11.35
C ILE A 471 -21.63 9.78 10.87
N LEU A 472 -22.60 9.59 11.78
CA LEU A 472 -24.03 9.72 11.45
C LEU A 472 -24.48 11.18 11.29
N ILE A 473 -24.00 12.09 12.14
CA ILE A 473 -24.51 13.47 12.18
C ILE A 473 -23.68 14.46 11.37
N SER A 474 -22.41 14.14 11.10
CA SER A 474 -21.49 15.05 10.43
C SER A 474 -21.63 15.04 8.91
N SER A 475 -21.37 16.20 8.30
CA SER A 475 -21.19 16.31 6.85
C SER A 475 -19.88 15.64 6.42
N GLU A 476 -19.72 15.38 5.13
CA GLU A 476 -18.47 14.82 4.58
C GLU A 476 -17.28 15.73 4.89
N ASP A 477 -17.42 17.05 4.69
CA ASP A 477 -16.38 18.04 5.03
C ASP A 477 -15.97 17.98 6.51
N GLU A 478 -16.94 17.83 7.42
CA GLU A 478 -16.66 17.70 8.85
C GLU A 478 -15.90 16.41 9.17
N LEU A 479 -16.23 15.30 8.49
CA LEU A 479 -15.50 14.05 8.61
C LEU A 479 -14.07 14.20 8.11
N MET A 480 -13.88 14.75 6.91
CA MET A 480 -12.56 14.97 6.32
C MET A 480 -11.69 15.93 7.14
N SER A 481 -12.29 16.89 7.82
CA SER A 481 -11.56 17.91 8.61
C SER A 481 -10.75 17.37 9.79
N ILE A 482 -10.95 16.11 10.20
CA ILE A 482 -10.18 15.48 11.28
C ILE A 482 -8.83 14.95 10.79
N LEU A 483 -8.63 14.85 9.47
CA LEU A 483 -7.39 14.39 8.88
C LEU A 483 -6.33 15.50 8.94
N PRO A 484 -5.06 15.16 9.20
CA PRO A 484 -3.98 16.13 9.18
C PRO A 484 -3.71 16.62 7.76
N SER A 485 -3.28 17.88 7.64
CA SER A 485 -2.86 18.52 6.38
C SER A 485 -1.35 18.77 6.30
N SER A 486 -0.58 18.33 7.30
CA SER A 486 0.88 18.49 7.40
C SER A 486 1.55 17.44 8.27
#